data_AF-A0A350RC59-F1
#
_entry.id   AF-A0A350RC59-F1
#
_cell.length_a   1.000
_cell.length_b   1.000
_cell.length_c   1.000
_cell.angle_alpha   90.00
_cell.angle_beta   90.00
_cell.angle_gamma   90.00
#
_symmetry.space_group_name_H-M   'P 1'
#
loop_
_entity.id
_entity.type
_entity.pdbx_description
1 polymer ?
#
loop_
_entity_poly.entity_id
_entity_poly.type
_entity_poly.pdbx_seq_one_letter_code
_entity_poly.pdbx_strand_id
1 'polypeptide(L)'
;MKNDSLKNKSKEELIQIIEKMIQNNPNNEILLAHLLSGSKPNLGKTLKRIEKELKNHTGSYRIAYQLYTLFIQSNPDEKDILALSFEVLPYFMEELDTYHDYPDDLAVMANHIFGVSCMYAVLHNQNEMIEELSNVLRRYDFSEYINQTFMDSFYTYMPEEILDKLLDE
;
A
#
# COMPACT_ATOMS: atom_id res chain seq x y z
N MET A 1 -7.00 -17.59 -15.52
CA MET A 1 -7.57 -17.15 -16.82
C MET A 1 -6.43 -16.63 -17.70
N LYS A 2 -6.40 -17.02 -18.98
CA LYS A 2 -5.28 -16.80 -19.90
C LYS A 2 -5.09 -15.33 -20.26
N ASN A 3 -3.86 -14.82 -20.11
CA ASN A 3 -3.43 -13.47 -20.46
C ASN A 3 -3.19 -13.28 -21.99
N ASP A 4 -3.65 -14.25 -22.81
CA ASP A 4 -3.42 -14.31 -24.26
C ASP A 4 -4.35 -13.37 -25.07
N SER A 5 -5.36 -12.78 -24.44
CA SER A 5 -6.37 -11.93 -25.09
C SER A 5 -5.82 -10.60 -25.62
N LEU A 6 -4.80 -10.03 -24.95
CA LEU A 6 -4.25 -8.73 -25.32
C LEU A 6 -3.20 -8.82 -26.42
N LYS A 7 -2.47 -9.94 -26.51
CA LYS A 7 -1.37 -10.13 -27.49
C LYS A 7 -1.85 -10.22 -28.94
N ASN A 8 -3.11 -10.58 -29.15
CA ASN A 8 -3.71 -10.78 -30.48
C ASN A 8 -4.54 -9.59 -30.95
N LYS A 9 -4.56 -8.47 -30.20
CA LYS A 9 -5.33 -7.28 -30.56
C LYS A 9 -4.55 -6.36 -31.49
N SER A 10 -5.26 -5.70 -32.39
CA SER A 10 -4.68 -4.64 -33.20
C SER A 10 -4.29 -3.43 -32.34
N LYS A 11 -3.43 -2.57 -32.90
CA LYS A 11 -3.03 -1.32 -32.23
C LYS A 11 -4.25 -0.46 -31.89
N GLU A 12 -5.19 -0.35 -32.81
CA GLU A 12 -6.41 0.43 -32.65
C GLU A 12 -7.31 -0.14 -31.54
N GLU A 13 -7.43 -1.46 -31.46
CA GLU A 13 -8.17 -2.13 -30.38
C GLU A 13 -7.51 -1.91 -29.02
N LEU A 14 -6.18 -1.94 -28.95
CA LEU A 14 -5.42 -1.67 -27.72
C LEU A 14 -5.59 -0.21 -27.28
N ILE A 15 -5.57 0.75 -28.22
CA ILE A 15 -5.82 2.17 -27.92
C ILE A 15 -7.22 2.35 -27.34
N GLN A 16 -8.26 1.77 -27.95
CA GLN A 16 -9.63 1.88 -27.44
C GLN A 16 -9.79 1.26 -26.03
N ILE A 17 -9.07 0.19 -25.74
CA ILE A 17 -9.05 -0.41 -24.40
C ILE A 17 -8.40 0.54 -23.40
N ILE A 18 -7.25 1.11 -23.74
CA ILE A 18 -6.54 2.08 -22.90
C ILE A 18 -7.41 3.31 -22.65
N GLU A 19 -8.04 3.87 -23.68
CA GLU A 19 -8.94 5.02 -23.55
C GLU A 19 -10.12 4.72 -22.62
N LYS A 20 -10.74 3.53 -22.74
CA LYS A 20 -11.78 3.09 -21.81
C LYS A 20 -11.26 2.93 -20.38
N MET A 21 -10.04 2.41 -20.21
CA MET A 21 -9.43 2.29 -18.88
C MET A 21 -9.19 3.67 -18.26
N ILE A 22 -8.73 4.65 -19.04
CA ILE A 22 -8.54 6.03 -18.58
C ILE A 22 -9.88 6.69 -18.23
N GLN A 23 -10.90 6.55 -19.07
CA GLN A 23 -12.24 7.11 -18.82
C GLN A 23 -12.88 6.54 -17.54
N ASN A 24 -12.67 5.26 -17.26
CA ASN A 24 -13.22 4.61 -16.08
C ASN A 24 -12.49 4.99 -14.78
N ASN A 25 -11.21 5.34 -14.86
CA ASN A 25 -10.41 5.76 -13.72
C ASN A 25 -9.28 6.71 -14.17
N PRO A 26 -9.41 8.03 -13.94
CA PRO A 26 -8.41 9.01 -14.35
C PRO A 26 -7.00 8.73 -13.80
N ASN A 27 -6.86 8.02 -12.67
CA ASN A 27 -5.54 7.63 -12.14
C ASN A 27 -4.77 6.70 -13.10
N ASN A 28 -5.45 6.02 -14.01
CA ASN A 28 -4.82 5.19 -15.03
C ASN A 28 -4.02 6.04 -16.03
N GLU A 29 -4.39 7.30 -16.27
CA GLU A 29 -3.62 8.20 -17.12
C GLU A 29 -2.26 8.51 -16.50
N ILE A 30 -2.25 8.78 -15.19
CA ILE A 30 -1.02 9.05 -14.42
C ILE A 30 -0.13 7.80 -14.40
N LEU A 31 -0.71 6.62 -14.16
CA LEU A 31 0.00 5.34 -14.21
C LEU A 31 0.61 5.08 -15.59
N LEU A 32 -0.15 5.27 -16.67
CA LEU A 32 0.32 5.08 -18.03
C LEU A 32 1.41 6.07 -18.41
N ALA A 33 1.26 7.35 -18.07
CA ALA A 33 2.30 8.34 -18.26
C ALA A 33 3.60 7.95 -17.54
N HIS A 34 3.48 7.42 -16.31
CA HIS A 34 4.63 6.94 -15.55
C HIS A 34 5.29 5.73 -16.22
N LEU A 35 4.52 4.71 -16.62
CA LEU A 35 5.02 3.53 -17.31
C LEU A 35 5.66 3.86 -18.67
N LEU A 36 5.03 4.76 -19.44
CA LEU A 36 5.50 5.17 -20.77
C LEU A 36 6.72 6.10 -20.70
N SER A 37 6.91 6.84 -19.60
CA SER A 37 8.09 7.69 -19.40
C SER A 37 9.40 6.90 -19.31
N GLY A 38 9.33 5.57 -19.13
CA GLY A 38 10.50 4.69 -18.95
C GLY A 38 11.32 4.99 -17.69
N SER A 39 10.84 5.89 -16.83
CA SER A 39 11.52 6.23 -15.58
C SER A 39 11.17 5.19 -14.52
N LYS A 40 12.19 4.48 -14.01
CA LYS A 40 12.01 3.59 -12.86
C LYS A 40 11.51 4.44 -11.68
N PRO A 41 10.40 4.06 -11.00
CA PRO A 41 9.99 4.70 -9.77
C PRO A 41 11.18 4.78 -8.81
N ASN A 42 11.35 5.93 -8.16
CA ASN A 42 12.49 6.17 -7.27
C ASN A 42 12.00 6.28 -5.84
N LEU A 43 12.29 5.26 -5.03
CA LEU A 43 11.90 5.16 -3.63
C LEU A 43 12.18 6.46 -2.85
N GLY A 44 13.42 6.92 -2.86
CA GLY A 44 13.83 8.11 -2.10
C GLY A 44 13.15 9.41 -2.54
N LYS A 45 12.86 9.58 -3.83
CA LYS A 45 12.09 10.74 -4.32
C LYS A 45 10.62 10.65 -3.92
N THR A 46 10.02 9.46 -3.99
CA THR A 46 8.62 9.25 -3.60
C THR A 46 8.44 9.47 -2.10
N LEU A 47 9.29 8.86 -1.27
CA LEU A 47 9.24 9.01 0.18
C LEU A 47 9.33 10.49 0.59
N LYS A 48 10.29 11.24 0.06
CA LYS A 48 10.41 12.69 0.33
C LYS A 48 9.17 13.49 -0.05
N ARG A 49 8.45 13.10 -1.11
CA ARG A 49 7.20 13.76 -1.49
C ARG A 49 6.09 13.41 -0.52
N ILE A 50 5.96 12.14 -0.14
CA ILE A 50 4.98 11.67 0.84
C ILE A 50 5.19 12.35 2.19
N GLU A 51 6.42 12.36 2.72
CA GLU A 51 6.78 13.06 3.97
C GLU A 51 6.42 14.53 3.93
N LYS A 52 6.61 15.20 2.78
CA LYS A 52 6.25 16.60 2.62
C LYS A 52 4.74 16.82 2.72
N GLU A 53 3.93 15.94 2.13
CA GLU A 53 2.48 16.03 2.24
C GLU A 53 2.02 15.75 3.68
N LEU A 54 2.60 14.75 4.35
CA LEU A 54 2.25 14.38 5.72
C LEU A 54 2.61 15.46 6.75
N LYS A 55 3.66 16.25 6.51
CA LYS A 55 4.04 17.39 7.38
C LYS A 55 3.01 18.52 7.46
N ASN A 56 2.08 18.61 6.51
CA ASN A 56 1.12 19.71 6.48
C ASN A 56 -0.07 19.50 7.45
N HIS A 57 -0.20 18.30 8.04
CA HIS A 57 -1.25 17.84 8.98
C HIS A 57 -2.71 18.08 8.53
N THR A 58 -3.62 17.17 8.89
CA THR A 58 -5.06 17.16 8.52
C THR A 58 -5.37 17.14 7.02
N GLY A 59 -5.85 15.99 6.53
CA GLY A 59 -6.40 15.82 5.18
C GLY A 59 -5.39 15.64 4.04
N SER A 60 -4.10 15.88 4.30
CA SER A 60 -3.01 15.67 3.32
C SER A 60 -2.62 14.19 3.15
N TYR A 61 -3.08 13.30 4.03
CA TYR A 61 -2.87 11.85 3.93
C TYR A 61 -3.45 11.25 2.64
N ARG A 62 -4.50 11.86 2.05
CA ARG A 62 -5.08 11.38 0.78
C ARG A 62 -4.11 11.53 -0.38
N ILE A 63 -3.40 12.66 -0.44
CA ILE A 63 -2.40 12.93 -1.47
C ILE A 63 -1.18 12.04 -1.25
N ALA A 64 -0.73 11.90 0.00
CA ALA A 64 0.33 10.96 0.38
C ALA A 64 -0.01 9.53 -0.07
N TYR A 65 -1.24 9.07 0.17
CA TYR A 65 -1.72 7.77 -0.24
C TYR A 65 -1.80 7.60 -1.76
N GLN A 66 -2.20 8.64 -2.51
CA GLN A 66 -2.16 8.62 -3.97
C GLN A 66 -0.73 8.45 -4.51
N LEU A 67 0.25 9.14 -3.92
CA LEU A 67 1.66 8.99 -4.29
C LEU A 67 2.18 7.59 -3.98
N TYR A 68 1.79 7.04 -2.83
CA TYR A 68 2.10 5.66 -2.43
C TYR A 68 1.51 4.63 -3.41
N THR A 69 0.21 4.73 -3.70
CA THR A 69 -0.47 3.79 -4.59
C THR A 69 0.07 3.83 -6.02
N LEU A 70 0.39 5.02 -6.54
CA LEU A 70 1.06 5.15 -7.84
C LEU A 70 2.43 4.46 -7.84
N PHE A 71 3.19 4.58 -6.76
CA PHE A 71 4.50 3.93 -6.65
C PHE A 71 4.40 2.41 -6.67
N ILE A 72 3.55 1.82 -5.83
CA ILE A 72 3.42 0.36 -5.75
C ILE A 72 2.84 -0.26 -7.04
N GLN A 73 2.01 0.49 -7.78
CA GLN A 73 1.45 0.03 -9.06
C GLN A 73 2.46 0.10 -10.21
N SER A 74 3.45 0.98 -10.11
CA SER A 74 4.43 1.23 -11.19
C SER A 74 5.79 0.62 -10.92
N ASN A 75 6.10 0.25 -9.67
CA ASN A 75 7.41 -0.30 -9.31
C ASN A 75 7.40 -1.83 -9.38
N PRO A 76 8.23 -2.46 -10.22
CA PRO A 76 8.34 -3.92 -10.25
C PRO A 76 9.18 -4.49 -9.10
N ASP A 77 9.86 -3.65 -8.32
CA ASP A 77 10.75 -4.08 -7.24
C ASP A 77 9.99 -4.18 -5.91
N GLU A 78 9.64 -5.41 -5.55
CA GLU A 78 8.87 -5.76 -4.35
C GLU A 78 9.56 -5.32 -3.04
N LYS A 79 10.90 -5.29 -3.02
CA LYS A 79 11.66 -4.82 -1.85
C LYS A 79 11.55 -3.31 -1.66
N ASP A 80 11.59 -2.55 -2.76
CA ASP A 80 11.37 -1.10 -2.71
C ASP A 80 9.92 -0.80 -2.29
N ILE A 81 8.95 -1.63 -2.69
CA ILE A 81 7.56 -1.51 -2.22
C ILE A 81 7.49 -1.73 -0.72
N LEU A 82 8.03 -2.84 -0.20
CA LEU A 82 8.07 -3.11 1.23
C LEU A 82 8.72 -1.98 2.01
N ALA A 83 9.88 -1.50 1.56
CA ALA A 83 10.59 -0.39 2.18
C ALA A 83 9.71 0.87 2.25
N LEU A 84 9.03 1.24 1.15
CA LEU A 84 8.15 2.40 1.17
C LEU A 84 6.95 2.19 2.10
N SER A 85 6.28 1.03 2.03
CA SER A 85 5.11 0.73 2.85
C SER A 85 5.44 0.83 4.34
N PHE A 86 6.59 0.29 4.74
CA PHE A 86 7.04 0.29 6.12
C PHE A 86 7.43 1.68 6.63
N GLU A 87 8.06 2.51 5.80
CA GLU A 87 8.40 3.91 6.15
C GLU A 87 7.14 4.79 6.26
N VAL A 88 6.11 4.52 5.46
CA VAL A 88 4.90 5.35 5.40
C VAL A 88 3.86 4.94 6.44
N LEU A 89 3.80 3.66 6.81
CA LEU A 89 2.80 3.10 7.72
C LEU A 89 2.68 3.85 9.07
N PRO A 90 3.77 4.20 9.79
CA PRO A 90 3.68 4.87 11.08
C PRO A 90 2.90 6.19 11.01
N TYR A 91 3.10 6.98 9.94
CA TYR A 91 2.40 8.24 9.77
C TYR A 91 0.89 8.07 9.63
N PHE A 92 0.44 7.02 8.94
CA PHE A 92 -0.99 6.73 8.79
C PHE A 92 -1.60 6.21 10.09
N MET A 93 -0.84 5.43 10.87
CA MET A 93 -1.27 4.96 12.19
C MET A 93 -1.38 6.12 13.18
N GLU A 94 -0.40 7.03 13.21
CA GLU A 94 -0.42 8.24 14.04
C GLU A 94 -1.56 9.19 13.66
N GLU A 95 -1.79 9.40 12.36
CA GLU A 95 -2.90 10.22 11.88
C GLU A 95 -4.23 9.58 12.30
N LEU A 96 -4.37 8.25 12.17
CA LEU A 96 -5.58 7.53 12.60
C LEU A 96 -5.81 7.67 14.11
N ASP A 97 -4.76 7.54 14.93
CA ASP A 97 -4.80 7.69 16.39
C ASP A 97 -5.19 9.12 16.83
N THR A 98 -4.89 10.12 15.99
CA THR A 98 -5.20 11.53 16.28
C THR A 98 -6.69 11.86 16.10
N TYR A 99 -7.44 11.08 15.31
CA TYR A 99 -8.87 11.32 15.08
C TYR A 99 -9.74 10.57 16.09
N HIS A 100 -10.59 11.29 16.83
CA HIS A 100 -11.61 10.67 17.69
C HIS A 100 -12.80 10.10 16.90
N ASP A 101 -13.22 10.80 15.84
CA ASP A 101 -14.16 10.30 14.83
C ASP A 101 -13.39 10.05 13.54
N TYR A 102 -13.01 8.79 13.33
CA TYR A 102 -12.13 8.38 12.23
C TYR A 102 -12.78 8.64 10.86
N PRO A 103 -12.07 9.25 9.90
CA PRO A 103 -12.47 9.17 8.50
C PRO A 103 -12.38 7.72 8.02
N ASP A 104 -13.50 7.12 7.58
CA ASP A 104 -13.53 5.73 7.10
C ASP A 104 -12.44 5.44 6.05
N ASP A 105 -12.17 6.42 5.19
CA ASP A 105 -11.17 6.30 4.14
C ASP A 105 -9.74 6.25 4.69
N LEU A 106 -9.45 6.92 5.81
CA LEU A 106 -8.14 6.84 6.46
C LEU A 106 -7.86 5.44 7.01
N ALA A 107 -8.84 4.81 7.67
CA ALA A 107 -8.71 3.44 8.17
C ALA A 107 -8.49 2.44 7.03
N VAL A 108 -9.22 2.59 5.92
CA VAL A 108 -9.03 1.77 4.72
C VAL A 108 -7.63 1.96 4.11
N MET A 109 -7.14 3.19 4.03
CA MET A 109 -5.80 3.50 3.52
C MET A 109 -4.70 2.90 4.41
N ALA A 110 -4.79 3.09 5.72
CA ALA A 110 -3.84 2.55 6.69
C ALA A 110 -3.82 1.02 6.64
N ASN A 111 -4.99 0.37 6.58
CA ASN A 111 -5.08 -1.08 6.48
C ASN A 111 -4.50 -1.62 5.16
N HIS A 112 -4.67 -0.90 4.06
CA HIS A 112 -4.03 -1.29 2.80
C HIS A 112 -2.49 -1.23 2.89
N ILE A 113 -1.92 -0.16 3.47
CA ILE A 113 -0.47 -0.05 3.66
C ILE A 113 0.03 -1.17 4.59
N PHE A 114 -0.70 -1.44 5.68
CA PHE A 114 -0.38 -2.50 6.62
C PHE A 114 -0.39 -3.89 5.97
N GLY A 115 -1.44 -4.22 5.20
CA GLY A 115 -1.55 -5.49 4.49
C GLY A 115 -0.45 -5.68 3.45
N VAL A 116 -0.10 -4.64 2.68
CA VAL A 116 1.02 -4.68 1.74
C VAL A 116 2.35 -4.94 2.46
N SER A 117 2.55 -4.30 3.62
CA SER A 117 3.74 -4.52 4.45
C SER A 117 3.82 -5.97 4.94
N CYS A 118 2.71 -6.53 5.44
CA CYS A 118 2.62 -7.93 5.87
C CYS A 118 2.98 -8.90 4.74
N MET A 119 2.32 -8.74 3.58
CA MET A 119 2.50 -9.61 2.42
C MET A 119 3.96 -9.65 1.97
N TYR A 120 4.60 -8.49 1.77
CA TYR A 120 5.98 -8.45 1.28
C TYR A 120 7.02 -8.78 2.35
N ALA A 121 6.76 -8.49 3.63
CA ALA A 121 7.65 -8.90 4.71
C ALA A 121 7.75 -10.43 4.79
N VAL A 122 6.62 -11.14 4.67
CA VAL A 122 6.58 -12.60 4.56
C VAL A 122 7.27 -13.09 3.29
N LEU A 123 6.92 -12.52 2.12
CA LEU A 123 7.50 -12.92 0.83
C LEU A 123 9.03 -12.83 0.82
N HIS A 124 9.60 -11.85 1.53
CA HIS A 124 11.04 -11.63 1.63
C HIS A 124 11.67 -12.12 2.93
N ASN A 125 10.94 -12.90 3.74
CA ASN A 125 11.40 -13.46 5.03
C ASN A 125 12.03 -12.41 5.96
N GLN A 126 11.41 -11.24 6.10
CA GLN A 126 11.87 -10.14 6.94
C GLN A 126 11.32 -10.27 8.37
N ASN A 127 11.89 -11.18 9.17
CA ASN A 127 11.36 -11.51 10.50
C ASN A 127 11.27 -10.28 11.43
N GLU A 128 12.27 -9.41 11.45
CA GLU A 128 12.26 -8.19 12.28
C GLU A 128 11.10 -7.25 11.89
N MET A 129 10.78 -7.14 10.59
CA MET A 129 9.64 -6.35 10.13
C MET A 129 8.31 -7.01 10.48
N ILE A 130 8.23 -8.34 10.43
CA ILE A 130 7.05 -9.10 10.84
C ILE A 130 6.76 -8.89 12.33
N GLU A 131 7.79 -8.96 13.17
CA GLU A 131 7.70 -8.69 14.60
C GLU A 131 7.20 -7.26 14.86
N GLU A 132 7.74 -6.27 14.16
CA GLU A 132 7.28 -4.89 14.32
C GLU A 132 5.83 -4.70 13.83
N LEU A 133 5.41 -5.36 12.75
CA LEU A 133 4.00 -5.34 12.32
C LEU A 133 3.07 -5.97 13.36
N SER A 134 3.51 -7.03 14.05
CA SER A 134 2.79 -7.59 15.21
C SER A 134 2.73 -6.58 16.36
N ASN A 135 3.83 -5.87 16.63
CA ASN A 135 3.88 -4.84 17.66
C ASN A 135 2.95 -3.66 17.35
N VAL A 136 2.78 -3.28 16.09
CA VAL A 136 1.82 -2.25 15.68
C VAL A 136 0.40 -2.62 16.12
N LEU A 137 -0.02 -3.87 15.93
CA LEU A 137 -1.35 -4.35 16.38
C LEU A 137 -1.53 -4.26 17.91
N ARG A 138 -0.46 -4.37 18.67
CA ARG A 138 -0.46 -4.29 20.15
C ARG A 138 -0.33 -2.86 20.67
N ARG A 139 0.27 -1.95 19.88
CA ARG A 139 0.63 -0.59 20.31
C ARG A 139 -0.55 0.36 20.28
N TYR A 140 -1.41 0.24 19.26
CA TYR A 140 -2.53 1.15 19.07
C TYR A 140 -3.82 0.56 19.61
N ASP A 141 -4.61 1.38 20.30
CA ASP A 141 -5.91 1.01 20.88
C ASP A 141 -7.03 1.70 20.10
N PHE A 142 -7.22 1.27 18.84
CA PHE A 142 -8.33 1.78 18.02
C PHE A 142 -9.65 1.15 18.42
N SER A 143 -10.75 1.59 17.81
CA SER A 143 -12.04 0.90 17.96
C SER A 143 -11.95 -0.59 17.59
N GLU A 144 -12.77 -1.42 18.22
CA GLU A 144 -12.81 -2.88 18.00
C GLU A 144 -12.88 -3.25 16.51
N TYR A 145 -13.70 -2.53 15.73
CA TYR A 145 -13.84 -2.73 14.30
C TYR A 145 -12.53 -2.49 13.52
N ILE A 146 -11.82 -1.41 13.85
CA ILE A 146 -10.55 -1.07 13.20
C ILE A 146 -9.48 -2.09 13.58
N ASN A 147 -9.35 -2.40 14.87
CA ASN A 147 -8.42 -3.42 15.35
C ASN A 147 -8.67 -4.76 14.66
N GLN A 148 -9.93 -5.21 14.57
CA GLN A 148 -10.26 -6.45 13.87
C GLN A 148 -9.85 -6.41 12.40
N THR A 149 -10.07 -5.28 11.71
CA THR A 149 -9.68 -5.12 10.30
C THR A 149 -8.17 -5.27 10.07
N PHE A 150 -7.36 -4.72 10.97
CA PHE A 150 -5.91 -4.89 10.92
C PHE A 150 -5.47 -6.31 11.28
N MET A 151 -6.08 -6.92 12.31
CA MET A 151 -5.82 -8.31 12.69
C MET A 151 -6.14 -9.28 11.54
N ASP A 152 -7.30 -9.12 10.89
CA ASP A 152 -7.70 -9.92 9.73
C ASP A 152 -6.67 -9.82 8.60
N SER A 153 -6.18 -8.60 8.34
CA SER A 153 -5.15 -8.37 7.32
C SER A 153 -3.82 -9.03 7.70
N PHE A 154 -3.42 -8.95 8.97
CA PHE A 154 -2.22 -9.64 9.47
C PHE A 154 -2.33 -11.16 9.26
N TYR A 155 -3.39 -11.78 9.78
CA TYR A 155 -3.60 -13.23 9.69
C TYR A 155 -3.82 -13.72 8.25
N THR A 156 -4.33 -12.89 7.36
CA THR A 156 -4.46 -13.23 5.93
C THR A 156 -3.10 -13.51 5.28
N TYR A 157 -2.04 -12.80 5.70
CA TYR A 157 -0.72 -12.90 5.06
C TYR A 157 0.29 -13.72 5.86
N MET A 158 0.10 -13.91 7.16
CA MET A 158 1.05 -14.63 8.01
C MET A 158 0.86 -16.15 7.93
N PRO A 159 1.91 -16.91 7.57
CA PRO A 159 1.91 -18.37 7.67
C PRO A 159 1.72 -18.84 9.11
N GLU A 160 1.10 -20.01 9.29
CA GLU A 160 0.87 -20.61 10.61
C GLU A 160 2.16 -20.74 11.42
N GLU A 161 3.29 -21.10 10.80
CA GLU A 161 4.57 -21.28 11.49
C GLU A 161 5.17 -19.97 12.03
N ILE A 162 4.78 -18.83 11.46
CA ILE A 162 5.16 -17.51 11.96
C ILE A 162 4.23 -17.11 13.11
N LEU A 163 2.93 -17.39 12.98
CA LEU A 163 1.95 -17.10 14.02
C LEU A 163 2.23 -17.86 15.31
N ASP A 164 2.56 -19.16 15.22
CA ASP A 164 2.90 -19.99 16.38
C ASP A 164 4.07 -19.38 17.16
N LYS A 165 5.12 -18.92 16.46
CA LYS A 165 6.27 -18.27 17.10
C LYS A 165 5.93 -16.97 17.80
N LEU A 166 5.03 -16.17 17.24
CA LEU A 166 4.65 -14.87 17.80
C LEU A 166 3.66 -14.98 18.97
N LEU A 167 2.97 -16.12 19.10
CA LEU A 167 1.98 -16.40 20.14
C LEU A 167 2.54 -17.25 21.28
N ASP A 168 3.67 -17.93 21.07
CA ASP A 168 4.39 -18.70 22.09
C ASP A 168 5.31 -17.84 23.00
N GLU A 169 5.41 -16.52 22.74
CA GLU A 169 6.13 -15.51 23.55
C GLU A 169 5.20 -14.67 24.45
#